data_AF-A0A521L0G3-F1
#
_entry.id   AF-A0A521L0G3-F1
#
_cell.length_a   1.000
_cell.length_b   1.000
_cell.length_c   1.000
_cell.angle_alpha   90.00
_cell.angle_beta   90.00
_cell.angle_gamma   90.00
#
_symmetry.space_group_name_H-M   'P 1'
#
loop_
_entity.id
_entity.type
_entity.pdbx_description
1 polymer ?
#
loop_
_entity_poly.entity_id
_entity_poly.type
_entity_poly.pdbx_seq_one_letter_code
_entity_poly.pdbx_strand_id
1 'polypeptide(L)'
;LGVRLRQAGANPFAIGAQVRVSAGGRTWLRELRAGTSYLAGNPPELHFGLGALAKIDAIEVRWPDGVRTQHAAAELDRWIALRRE
;
A
#
# COMPACT_ATOMS: atom_id res chain seq x y z
N LEU A 1 4.03 5.91 7.33
CA LEU A 1 3.92 4.48 6.93
C LEU A 1 4.27 4.32 5.46
N GLY A 2 5.26 3.47 5.16
CA GLY A 2 5.59 3.08 3.78
C GLY A 2 5.08 1.67 3.48
N VAL A 3 4.37 1.51 2.36
CA VAL A 3 3.84 0.22 1.89
C VAL A 3 4.48 -0.12 0.55
N ARG A 4 5.04 -1.32 0.44
CA ARG A 4 5.55 -1.92 -0.79
C ARG A 4 4.71 -3.15 -1.13
N LEU A 5 4.22 -3.21 -2.36
CA LEU A 5 3.46 -4.36 -2.85
C LEU A 5 4.31 -5.20 -3.80
N ARG A 6 4.17 -6.51 -3.70
CA ARG A 6 4.73 -7.48 -4.65
C ARG A 6 3.73 -8.58 -4.93
N GLN A 7 3.66 -9.01 -6.19
CA GLN A 7 2.88 -10.18 -6.62
C GLN A 7 3.67 -10.97 -7.67
N ALA A 8 3.29 -12.21 -7.91
CA ALA A 8 3.83 -13.01 -9.01
C ALA A 8 3.30 -12.55 -10.38
N GLY A 9 3.98 -12.94 -11.47
CA GLY A 9 3.52 -12.72 -12.85
C GLY A 9 3.98 -11.42 -13.50
N ALA A 10 3.26 -11.00 -14.55
CA ALA A 10 3.66 -9.90 -15.44
C ALA A 10 3.62 -8.50 -14.81
N ASN A 11 2.95 -8.32 -13.66
CA ASN A 11 2.89 -7.06 -12.92
C ASN A 11 3.47 -7.24 -11.51
N PRO A 12 4.80 -7.44 -11.35
CA PRO A 12 5.41 -7.84 -10.08
C PRO A 12 5.38 -6.74 -9.01
N PHE A 13 5.04 -5.51 -9.40
CA PHE A 13 4.90 -4.37 -8.52
C PHE A 13 3.45 -4.09 -8.12
N ALA A 14 2.48 -4.85 -8.65
CA ALA A 14 1.06 -4.63 -8.41
C ALA A 14 0.57 -3.22 -8.77
N ILE A 15 1.08 -2.66 -9.89
CA ILE A 15 0.59 -1.39 -10.44
C ILE A 15 -0.93 -1.49 -10.67
N GLY A 16 -1.67 -0.49 -10.21
CA GLY A 16 -3.13 -0.46 -10.19
C GLY A 16 -3.75 -0.95 -8.88
N ALA A 17 -2.96 -1.49 -7.94
CA ALA A 17 -3.46 -1.89 -6.64
C ALA A 17 -3.89 -0.69 -5.79
N GLN A 18 -4.95 -0.85 -5.01
CA GLN A 18 -5.46 0.17 -4.09
C GLN A 18 -5.19 -0.28 -2.66
N VAL A 19 -4.53 0.56 -1.88
CA VAL A 19 -4.22 0.31 -0.47
C VAL A 19 -5.03 1.27 0.39
N ARG A 20 -5.84 0.69 1.27
CA ARG A 20 -6.64 1.38 2.27
C ARG A 20 -6.02 1.15 3.63
N VAL A 21 -5.66 2.23 4.33
CA VAL A 21 -5.14 2.19 5.70
C VAL A 21 -6.18 2.81 6.61
N SER A 22 -6.56 2.12 7.66
CA SER A 22 -7.46 2.62 8.71
C SER A 22 -6.67 2.79 10.00
N ALA A 23 -6.78 3.97 10.62
CA ALA A 23 -6.11 4.28 11.88
C ALA A 23 -6.86 5.39 12.63
N GLY A 24 -7.15 5.18 13.91
CA GLY A 24 -7.70 6.23 14.78
C GLY A 24 -9.04 6.78 14.28
N GLY A 25 -9.89 5.92 13.71
CA GLY A 25 -11.19 6.29 13.14
C GLY A 25 -11.13 6.98 11.77
N ARG A 26 -9.94 7.14 11.18
CA ARG A 26 -9.75 7.73 9.84
C ARG A 26 -9.31 6.66 8.84
N THR A 27 -9.59 6.90 7.57
CA THR A 27 -9.18 6.04 6.46
C THR A 27 -8.39 6.86 5.43
N TRP A 28 -7.27 6.31 4.96
CA TRP A 28 -6.51 6.80 3.82
C TRP A 28 -6.55 5.79 2.70
N LEU A 29 -6.86 6.23 1.49
CA LEU A 29 -6.86 5.40 0.29
C LEU A 29 -5.80 5.94 -0.68
N ARG A 30 -4.91 5.07 -1.15
CA ARG A 30 -4.00 5.38 -2.27
C ARG A 30 -3.95 4.25 -3.28
N GLU A 31 -3.79 4.62 -4.53
CA GLU A 31 -3.60 3.71 -5.63
C GLU A 31 -2.14 3.74 -6.07
N LEU A 32 -1.57 2.56 -6.31
CA LEU A 32 -0.23 2.41 -6.81
C LEU A 32 -0.20 2.67 -8.32
N ARG A 33 0.34 3.82 -8.72
CA ARG A 33 0.42 4.22 -10.13
C ARG A 33 1.84 4.05 -10.66
N ALA A 34 1.97 3.59 -11.91
CA ALA A 34 3.26 3.57 -12.58
C ALA A 34 3.58 4.97 -13.11
N GLY A 35 4.74 5.53 -12.71
CA GLY A 35 5.30 6.76 -13.25
C GLY A 35 4.42 8.00 -13.06
N THR A 36 4.75 8.86 -12.11
CA THR A 36 4.02 10.13 -11.91
C THR A 36 4.41 11.22 -12.92
N SER A 37 5.41 11.00 -13.79
CA SER A 37 5.90 11.99 -14.77
C SER A 37 6.64 11.31 -15.95
N TYR A 38 6.76 12.02 -17.08
CA TYR A 38 7.47 11.56 -18.29
C TYR A 38 8.93 11.17 -17.94
N LEU A 39 9.36 9.96 -18.33
CA LEU A 39 10.66 9.35 -18.02
C LEU A 39 11.01 9.17 -16.52
N ALA A 40 10.07 9.40 -15.60
CA ALA A 40 10.30 9.19 -14.16
C ALA A 40 9.91 7.76 -13.73
N GLY A 41 10.91 6.94 -13.46
CA GLY A 41 10.76 5.60 -12.87
C GLY A 41 10.77 5.66 -11.34
N ASN A 42 9.74 6.24 -10.71
CA ASN A 42 9.65 6.24 -9.25
C ASN A 42 9.48 4.80 -8.72
N PRO A 43 10.13 4.44 -7.60
CA PRO A 43 9.87 3.18 -6.92
C PRO A 43 8.36 3.06 -6.62
N PRO A 44 7.74 1.91 -6.89
CA PRO A 44 6.32 1.71 -6.62
C PRO A 44 6.10 1.53 -5.11
N GLU A 45 6.02 2.66 -4.43
CA GLU A 45 5.89 2.78 -2.98
C GLU A 45 4.72 3.69 -2.64
N LEU A 46 3.92 3.28 -1.65
CA LEU A 46 2.83 4.09 -1.13
C LEU A 46 3.19 4.63 0.24
N HIS A 47 3.16 5.95 0.36
CA HIS A 47 3.41 6.65 1.61
C HIS A 47 2.12 7.22 2.18
N PHE A 48 1.86 6.90 3.45
CA PHE A 48 0.73 7.39 4.23
C PHE A 48 1.23 8.24 5.40
N GLY A 49 0.91 9.53 5.36
CA GLY A 49 1.13 10.48 6.46
C GLY A 49 -0.04 10.40 7.44
N LEU A 50 0.15 9.67 8.54
CA LEU A 50 -0.90 9.40 9.53
C LEU A 50 -0.88 10.39 10.72
N GLY A 51 -0.01 11.41 10.67
CA GLY A 51 0.12 12.42 11.72
C GLY A 51 0.70 11.84 13.01
N ALA A 52 0.07 12.15 14.15
CA ALA A 52 0.51 11.71 15.48
C ALA A 52 0.04 10.29 15.87
N LEU A 53 -0.55 9.53 14.94
CA LEU A 53 -0.98 8.16 15.20
C LEU A 53 0.24 7.22 15.22
N ALA A 54 0.37 6.42 16.29
CA ALA A 54 1.45 5.45 16.47
C ALA A 54 1.10 4.01 16.05
N LYS A 55 -0.18 3.73 15.79
CA LYS A 55 -0.66 2.42 15.32
C LYS A 55 -1.69 2.55 14.20
N ILE A 56 -1.74 1.55 13.33
CA ILE A 56 -2.85 1.34 12.39
C ILE A 56 -3.78 0.26 12.91
N ASP A 57 -5.05 0.38 12.57
CA ASP A 57 -6.08 -0.60 12.93
C ASP A 57 -6.15 -1.71 11.87
N ALA A 58 -6.05 -1.35 10.58
CA ALA A 58 -6.07 -2.29 9.48
C ALA A 58 -5.41 -1.75 8.20
N ILE A 59 -4.89 -2.67 7.37
CA ILE A 59 -4.55 -2.41 5.97
C ILE A 59 -5.37 -3.35 5.10
N GLU A 60 -6.05 -2.81 4.10
CA GLU A 60 -6.67 -3.57 3.04
C GLU A 60 -5.97 -3.26 1.71
N VAL A 61 -5.56 -4.29 0.99
CA VAL A 61 -5.00 -4.19 -0.36
C VAL A 61 -6.00 -4.81 -1.32
N ARG A 62 -6.49 -4.02 -2.26
CA ARG A 62 -7.18 -4.49 -3.46
C ARG A 62 -6.16 -4.58 -4.58
N TRP A 63 -5.87 -5.80 -5.00
CA TRP A 63 -4.91 -6.10 -6.07
C TRP A 63 -5.50 -5.73 -7.45
N PRO A 64 -4.65 -5.60 -8.49
CA PRO A 64 -5.09 -5.18 -9.83
C PRO A 64 -6.09 -6.15 -10.47
N ASP A 65 -6.04 -7.43 -10.09
CA ASP A 65 -6.98 -8.46 -10.53
C ASP A 65 -8.29 -8.50 -9.72
N GLY A 66 -8.47 -7.56 -8.79
CA GLY A 66 -9.68 -7.42 -7.98
C GLY A 66 -9.67 -8.23 -6.68
N VAL A 67 -8.67 -9.10 -6.47
CA VAL A 67 -8.50 -9.84 -5.22
C VAL A 67 -8.26 -8.86 -4.06
N ARG A 68 -8.75 -9.20 -2.87
CA ARG A 68 -8.58 -8.38 -1.67
C ARG A 68 -7.81 -9.14 -0.61
N THR A 69 -6.85 -8.49 0.03
CA THR A 69 -6.10 -9.01 1.17
C THR A 69 -6.17 -8.02 2.31
N GLN A 70 -6.45 -8.51 3.51
CA GLN A 70 -6.50 -7.68 4.71
C GLN A 70 -5.38 -8.09 5.67
N HIS A 71 -4.73 -7.09 6.24
CA HIS A 71 -3.71 -7.25 7.27
C HIS A 71 -4.15 -6.52 8.54
N ALA A 72 -3.90 -7.16 9.69
CA ALA A 72 -4.26 -6.64 10.99
C ALA A 72 -3.37 -5.47 11.43
N ALA A 73 -3.77 -4.85 12.55
CA ALA A 73 -3.09 -3.73 13.20
C ALA A 73 -1.58 -3.94 13.34
N ALA A 74 -0.82 -2.87 13.12
CA ALA A 74 0.64 -2.87 13.23
C ALA A 74 1.16 -1.54 13.77
N GLU A 75 2.30 -1.58 14.46
CA GLU A 75 3.01 -0.37 14.88
C GLU A 75 3.53 0.45 13.68
N LEU A 76 3.39 1.77 13.78
CA LEU A 76 3.77 2.75 12.77
C LEU A 76 5.18 3.28 12.98
N ASP A 77 6.18 2.61 12.41
CA ASP A 77 7.53 3.19 12.16
C ASP A 77 8.38 2.29 11.26
N ARG A 78 7.74 1.61 10.30
CA ARG A 78 8.43 0.64 9.43
C ARG A 78 7.85 0.61 8.03
N TRP A 79 8.67 0.09 7.12
CA TRP A 79 8.24 -0.36 5.80
C TRP A 79 7.47 -1.67 5.95
N ILE A 80 6.26 -1.72 5.39
CA ILE A 80 5.49 -2.94 5.30
C ILE A 80 5.59 -3.45 3.86
N ALA A 81 6.25 -4.58 3.68
CA ALA A 81 6.29 -5.30 2.42
C ALA A 81 5.18 -6.34 2.40
N LEU A 82 4.12 -6.08 1.63
CA LEU A 82 3.03 -7.03 1.43
C LEU A 82 3.29 -7.81 0.15
N ARG A 83 3.42 -9.13 0.30
CA ARG A 83 3.63 -10.04 -0.81
C ARG A 83 2.37 -10.89 -1.02
N ARG A 84 2.03 -11.08 -2.27
CA ARG A 84 1.09 -12.09 -2.72
C ARG A 84 1.85 -13.17 -3.48
N GLU A 85 1.57 -14.42 -3.15
CA GLU A 85 2.03 -15.62 -3.88
C GLU A 85 1.16 -15.86 -5.13
#